data_AF-A0A7J7PPZ1-F1
#
_entry.id   AF-A0A7J7PPZ1-F1
#
_cell.length_a   1.000
_cell.length_b   1.000
_cell.length_c   1.000
_cell.angle_alpha   90.00
_cell.angle_beta   90.00
_cell.angle_gamma   90.00
#
_symmetry.space_group_name_H-M   'P 1'
#
loop_
_entity.id
_entity.type
_entity.pdbx_description
1 polymer ?
#
loop_
_entity_poly.entity_id
_entity_poly.type
_entity_poly.pdbx_seq_one_letter_code
_entity_poly.pdbx_strand_id
1 'polypeptide(L)'
;MAGGAIVLAAYGQQLLGACTAYVGEVVERGMLLLLPPLDLLLVALPQQAAPLVLPFMQRLLGLLLAGKESAVVVANSLALFARLLLQHPAAFEQLLGSAAAAGVRAGSQQGGGSSAEALLLGLVCVWCGAFDSIAQPLARKLAGCGLAALLGLPVKALLQQLPLLLSNIASVWLELEASGADDAAAERGQVLYGGGLWSGSSSSSWGEGGADDGSLGQSLAASEEASGEADRRQALREAEPLRNVRLSRLLADKLAAAASLHGPDLSAAMAALDPAITQQVQAVLAAAGQQQR
;
A
#
# COMPACT_ATOMS: atom_id res chain seq x y z
N MET A 1 -4.72 -32.04 -0.36
CA MET A 1 -4.15 -30.83 -1.00
C MET A 1 -3.00 -30.32 -0.15
N ALA A 2 -1.82 -30.10 -0.70
CA ALA A 2 -0.72 -29.49 0.04
C ALA A 2 -1.15 -28.08 0.48
N GLY A 3 -1.03 -27.76 1.78
CA GLY A 3 -1.37 -26.44 2.29
C GLY A 3 -0.47 -25.35 1.70
N GLY A 4 -0.98 -24.11 1.58
CA GLY A 4 -0.23 -22.98 1.00
C GLY A 4 1.14 -22.75 1.63
N ALA A 5 1.27 -22.97 2.95
CA ALA A 5 2.55 -22.89 3.65
C ALA A 5 3.57 -23.95 3.19
N ILE A 6 3.13 -25.16 2.84
CA ILE A 6 4.01 -26.24 2.34
C ILE A 6 4.54 -25.86 0.95
N VAL A 7 3.67 -25.36 0.07
CA VAL A 7 4.04 -24.90 -1.26
C VAL A 7 5.01 -23.72 -1.18
N LEU A 8 4.72 -22.74 -0.31
CA LEU A 8 5.59 -21.58 -0.12
C LEU A 8 6.95 -21.99 0.47
N ALA A 9 6.99 -22.94 1.40
CA ALA A 9 8.24 -23.45 1.95
C ALA A 9 9.08 -24.18 0.89
N ALA A 10 8.44 -24.94 -0.01
CA ALA A 10 9.14 -25.72 -1.03
C ALA A 10 9.62 -24.85 -2.22
N TYR A 11 8.80 -23.89 -2.66
CA TYR A 11 9.01 -23.17 -3.93
C TYR A 11 9.08 -21.65 -3.81
N GLY A 12 8.76 -21.08 -2.64
CA GLY A 12 8.62 -19.63 -2.45
C GLY A 12 9.88 -18.84 -2.78
N GLN A 13 11.05 -19.34 -2.40
CA GLN A 13 12.31 -18.67 -2.71
C GLN A 13 12.61 -18.65 -4.21
N GLN A 14 12.32 -19.74 -4.94
CA GLN A 14 12.52 -19.80 -6.39
C GLN A 14 11.53 -18.87 -7.12
N LEU A 15 10.26 -18.91 -6.71
CA LEU A 15 9.20 -18.07 -7.27
C LEU A 15 9.53 -16.59 -7.08
N LEU A 16 9.83 -16.16 -5.85
CA LEU A 16 10.13 -14.75 -5.58
C LEU A 16 11.51 -14.33 -6.09
N GLY A 17 12.47 -15.25 -6.19
CA GLY A 17 13.72 -15.03 -6.89
C GLY A 17 13.49 -14.66 -8.35
N ALA A 18 12.61 -15.41 -9.04
CA ALA A 18 12.22 -15.11 -10.42
C ALA A 18 11.48 -13.76 -10.52
N CYS A 19 10.49 -13.51 -9.65
CA CYS A 19 9.80 -12.22 -9.62
C CYS A 19 10.78 -11.06 -9.41
N THR A 20 11.71 -11.19 -8.46
CA THR A 20 12.75 -10.17 -8.16
C THR A 20 13.66 -9.91 -9.37
N ALA A 21 14.02 -10.95 -10.13
CA ALA A 21 14.83 -10.80 -11.33
C ALA A 21 14.14 -9.98 -12.44
N TYR A 22 12.80 -10.03 -12.52
CA TYR A 22 12.03 -9.28 -13.52
C TYR A 22 11.70 -7.84 -13.12
N VAL A 23 11.79 -7.47 -11.85
CA VAL A 23 11.49 -6.10 -11.37
C VAL A 23 12.40 -5.08 -12.06
N GLY A 24 11.83 -4.14 -12.82
CA GLY A 24 12.57 -3.12 -13.58
C GLY A 24 13.19 -3.62 -14.89
N GLU A 25 13.02 -4.90 -15.25
CA GLU A 25 13.47 -5.47 -16.54
C GLU A 25 12.30 -5.66 -17.53
N VAL A 26 11.07 -5.49 -17.06
CA VAL A 26 9.86 -5.66 -17.85
C VAL A 26 9.19 -4.31 -18.11
N VAL A 27 8.40 -4.23 -19.18
CA VAL A 27 7.59 -3.06 -19.49
C VAL A 27 6.57 -2.78 -18.38
N GLU A 28 5.99 -1.58 -18.36
CA GLU A 28 4.99 -1.13 -17.39
C GLU A 28 3.92 -2.19 -17.07
N ARG A 29 3.32 -2.79 -18.11
CA ARG A 29 2.31 -3.85 -17.93
C ARG A 29 2.86 -5.07 -17.19
N GLY A 30 4.11 -5.45 -17.46
CA GLY A 30 4.79 -6.52 -16.73
C GLY A 30 5.03 -6.16 -15.28
N MET A 31 5.45 -4.92 -14.99
CA MET A 31 5.64 -4.43 -13.63
C MET A 31 4.35 -4.52 -12.82
N LEU A 32 3.24 -4.07 -13.40
CA LEU A 32 1.92 -4.14 -12.77
C LEU A 32 1.42 -5.57 -12.55
N LEU A 33 1.86 -6.54 -13.36
CA LEU A 33 1.53 -7.96 -13.17
C LEU A 33 2.38 -8.64 -12.09
N LEU A 34 3.53 -8.07 -11.75
CA LEU A 34 4.38 -8.59 -10.68
C LEU A 34 3.82 -8.25 -9.29
N LEU A 35 3.16 -7.11 -9.09
CA LEU A 35 2.71 -6.65 -7.76
C LEU A 35 1.61 -7.53 -7.09
N PRO A 36 0.54 -7.95 -7.78
CA PRO A 36 -0.57 -8.70 -7.16
C PRO A 36 -0.14 -10.00 -6.46
N PRO A 37 0.73 -10.85 -7.05
CA PRO A 37 1.22 -12.05 -6.36
C PRO A 37 1.92 -11.75 -5.03
N LEU A 38 2.68 -10.65 -4.94
CA LEU A 38 3.37 -10.27 -3.70
C LEU A 38 2.36 -9.84 -2.63
N ASP A 39 1.36 -9.05 -3.00
CA ASP A 39 0.30 -8.62 -2.08
C ASP A 39 -0.49 -9.82 -1.57
N LEU A 40 -0.86 -10.73 -2.48
CA LEU A 40 -1.58 -11.94 -2.15
C LEU A 40 -0.82 -12.81 -1.16
N LEU A 41 0.49 -12.94 -1.31
CA LEU A 41 1.33 -13.68 -0.37
C LEU A 41 1.34 -13.03 1.02
N LEU A 42 1.45 -11.71 1.09
CA LEU A 42 1.41 -10.96 2.35
C LEU A 42 0.04 -11.09 3.05
N VAL A 43 -1.05 -11.17 2.30
CA VAL A 43 -2.39 -11.36 2.87
C VAL A 43 -2.63 -12.82 3.30
N ALA A 44 -2.30 -13.77 2.44
CA ALA A 44 -2.65 -15.18 2.64
C ALA A 44 -1.71 -15.90 3.63
N LEU A 45 -0.43 -15.52 3.65
CA LEU A 45 0.63 -16.18 4.43
C LEU A 45 1.57 -15.14 5.08
N PRO A 46 1.03 -14.19 5.88
CA PRO A 46 1.74 -12.98 6.31
C PRO A 46 3.10 -13.28 6.97
N GLN A 47 3.14 -14.24 7.90
CA GLN A 47 4.36 -14.57 8.64
C GLN A 47 5.45 -15.20 7.75
N GLN A 48 5.06 -16.05 6.80
CA GLN A 48 6.02 -16.73 5.93
C GLN A 48 6.44 -15.86 4.74
N ALA A 49 5.53 -15.01 4.24
CA ALA A 49 5.76 -14.16 3.08
C ALA A 49 6.65 -12.96 3.39
N ALA A 50 6.47 -12.32 4.56
CA ALA A 50 7.19 -11.09 4.91
C ALA A 50 8.71 -11.14 4.67
N PRO A 51 9.48 -12.16 5.12
CA PRO A 51 10.92 -12.23 4.84
C PRO A 51 11.23 -12.54 3.37
N LEU A 52 10.36 -13.29 2.68
CA LEU A 52 10.57 -13.71 1.29
C LEU A 52 10.39 -12.55 0.30
N VAL A 53 9.52 -11.59 0.59
CA VAL A 53 9.26 -10.45 -0.31
C VAL A 53 10.32 -9.34 -0.22
N LEU A 54 11.19 -9.34 0.79
CA LEU A 54 12.15 -8.26 1.03
C LEU A 54 13.10 -7.98 -0.16
N PRO A 55 13.69 -8.99 -0.84
CA PRO A 55 14.55 -8.72 -1.99
C PRO A 55 13.82 -8.02 -3.15
N PHE A 56 12.58 -8.44 -3.41
CA PHE A 56 11.69 -7.80 -4.40
C PHE A 56 11.42 -6.35 -4.00
N MET A 57 11.02 -6.12 -2.74
CA MET A 57 10.68 -4.80 -2.21
C MET A 57 11.89 -3.87 -2.19
N GLN A 58 13.09 -4.37 -1.91
CA GLN A 58 14.33 -3.61 -1.91
C GLN A 58 14.68 -3.13 -3.32
N ARG A 59 14.57 -4.02 -4.32
CA ARG A 59 14.80 -3.66 -5.72
C ARG A 59 13.76 -2.65 -6.20
N LEU A 60 12.49 -2.86 -5.87
CA LEU A 60 11.41 -1.93 -6.19
C LEU A 60 11.65 -0.56 -5.55
N LEU A 61 12.01 -0.50 -4.26
CA LEU A 61 12.34 0.75 -3.56
C LEU A 61 13.42 1.54 -4.32
N GLY A 62 14.49 0.87 -4.77
CA GLY A 62 15.54 1.53 -5.54
C GLY A 62 15.06 2.12 -6.87
N LEU A 63 14.15 1.43 -7.57
CA LEU A 63 13.58 1.93 -8.83
C LEU A 63 12.66 3.14 -8.61
N LEU A 64 11.82 3.09 -7.56
CA LEU A 64 10.94 4.19 -7.19
C LEU A 64 11.72 5.45 -6.80
N LEU A 65 12.74 5.30 -5.95
CA LEU A 65 13.58 6.42 -5.51
C LEU A 65 14.46 6.99 -6.64
N ALA A 66 14.81 6.18 -7.62
CA ALA A 66 15.55 6.61 -8.80
C ALA A 66 14.66 7.30 -9.85
N GLY A 67 13.33 7.33 -9.66
CA GLY A 67 12.39 7.90 -10.63
C GLY A 67 12.36 7.14 -11.95
N LYS A 68 12.66 5.82 -11.93
CA LYS A 68 12.74 4.97 -13.13
C LYS A 68 11.41 4.33 -13.52
N GLU A 69 10.40 4.43 -12.66
CA GLU A 69 9.10 3.83 -12.86
C GLU A 69 8.04 4.86 -13.28
N SER A 70 7.03 4.40 -14.01
CA SER A 70 5.90 5.26 -14.37
C SER A 70 5.03 5.58 -13.16
N ALA A 71 4.28 6.70 -13.23
CA ALA A 71 3.39 7.13 -12.16
C ALA A 71 2.38 6.03 -11.75
N VAL A 72 1.91 5.24 -12.72
CA VAL A 72 0.97 4.13 -12.46
C VAL A 72 1.65 3.01 -11.68
N VAL A 73 2.88 2.62 -12.05
CA VAL A 73 3.64 1.59 -11.30
C VAL A 73 3.98 2.09 -9.91
N VAL A 74 4.40 3.35 -9.78
CA VAL A 74 4.66 3.98 -8.47
C VAL A 74 3.41 3.88 -7.60
N ALA A 75 2.28 4.41 -8.05
CA ALA A 75 1.02 4.42 -7.30
C ALA A 75 0.59 3.02 -6.85
N ASN A 76 0.67 2.03 -7.75
CA ASN A 76 0.33 0.64 -7.42
C ASN A 76 1.36 -0.01 -6.48
N SER A 77 2.62 0.42 -6.48
CA SER A 77 3.66 -0.15 -5.60
C SER A 77 3.51 0.30 -4.16
N LEU A 78 3.01 1.51 -3.91
CA LEU A 78 2.90 2.10 -2.56
C LEU A 78 2.02 1.27 -1.61
N ALA A 79 0.99 0.61 -2.13
CA ALA A 79 0.14 -0.28 -1.34
C ALA A 79 0.91 -1.47 -0.75
N LEU A 80 1.91 -2.04 -1.46
CA LEU A 80 2.77 -3.09 -0.90
C LEU A 80 3.62 -2.57 0.27
N PHE A 81 4.21 -1.38 0.14
CA PHE A 81 4.98 -0.78 1.24
C PHE A 81 4.11 -0.47 2.45
N ALA A 82 2.90 0.05 2.21
CA ALA A 82 1.91 0.28 3.25
C ALA A 82 1.51 -1.00 3.97
N ARG A 83 1.28 -2.09 3.24
CA ARG A 83 0.97 -3.39 3.83
C ARG A 83 2.11 -3.92 4.68
N LEU A 84 3.34 -3.88 4.14
CA LEU A 84 4.52 -4.33 4.87
C LEU A 84 4.70 -3.52 6.17
N LEU A 85 4.56 -2.20 6.11
CA LEU A 85 4.65 -1.33 7.29
C LEU A 85 3.57 -1.64 8.33
N LEU A 86 2.31 -1.80 7.91
CA LEU A 86 1.18 -2.01 8.82
C LEU A 86 1.18 -3.40 9.47
N GLN A 87 1.48 -4.44 8.68
CA GLN A 87 1.36 -5.83 9.12
C GLN A 87 2.69 -6.40 9.64
N HIS A 88 3.81 -5.87 9.16
CA HIS A 88 5.16 -6.39 9.42
C HIS A 88 6.18 -5.25 9.65
N PRO A 89 6.00 -4.40 10.68
CA PRO A 89 6.86 -3.25 10.92
C PRO A 89 8.35 -3.62 11.03
N ALA A 90 8.67 -4.74 11.68
CA ALA A 90 10.05 -5.23 11.78
C ALA A 90 10.65 -5.59 10.40
N ALA A 91 9.86 -6.14 9.49
CA ALA A 91 10.31 -6.44 8.13
C ALA A 91 10.48 -5.15 7.29
N PHE A 92 9.64 -4.14 7.52
CA PHE A 92 9.78 -2.83 6.91
C PHE A 92 11.06 -2.10 7.40
N GLU A 93 11.38 -2.18 8.69
CA GLU A 93 12.65 -1.67 9.22
C GLU A 93 13.85 -2.42 8.63
N GLN A 94 13.77 -3.75 8.55
CA GLN A 94 14.79 -4.57 7.91
C GLN A 94 14.99 -4.19 6.44
N LEU A 95 13.91 -3.94 5.70
CA LEU A 95 13.95 -3.49 4.30
C LEU A 95 14.76 -2.20 4.15
N LEU A 96 14.50 -1.19 4.98
CA LEU A 96 15.21 0.09 4.93
C LEU A 96 16.69 -0.09 5.30
N GLY A 97 16.97 -0.90 6.32
CA GLY A 97 18.34 -1.22 6.73
C GLY A 97 19.13 -1.95 5.66
N SER A 98 18.54 -2.98 5.02
CA SER A 98 19.19 -3.76 3.96
C SER A 98 19.36 -2.94 2.68
N ALA A 99 18.38 -2.10 2.33
CA ALA A 99 18.48 -1.17 1.21
C ALA A 99 19.61 -0.16 1.40
N ALA A 100 19.72 0.43 2.60
CA ALA A 100 20.81 1.34 2.95
C ALA A 100 22.17 0.64 2.87
N ALA A 101 22.28 -0.57 3.44
CA ALA A 101 23.51 -1.37 3.38
C ALA A 101 23.90 -1.77 1.96
N ALA A 102 22.92 -2.01 1.08
CA ALA A 102 23.14 -2.30 -0.33
C ALA A 102 23.43 -1.06 -1.19
N GLY A 103 23.49 0.13 -0.58
CA GLY A 103 23.81 1.37 -1.28
C GLY A 103 22.69 1.92 -2.15
N VAL A 104 21.43 1.56 -1.88
CA VAL A 104 20.27 2.22 -2.49
C VAL A 104 20.33 3.71 -2.16
N ARG A 105 20.01 4.55 -3.15
CA ARG A 105 20.10 6.02 -3.05
C ARG A 105 18.72 6.64 -3.08
N ALA A 106 18.49 7.61 -2.20
CA ALA A 106 17.35 8.51 -2.26
C ALA A 106 17.68 9.70 -3.20
N GLY A 107 16.99 9.79 -4.33
CA GLY A 107 17.12 10.91 -5.27
C GLY A 107 18.45 10.95 -6.04
N SER A 108 18.80 12.13 -6.55
CA SER A 108 19.93 12.36 -7.47
C SER A 108 21.29 12.55 -6.79
N GLN A 109 21.44 12.24 -5.50
CA GLN A 109 22.70 12.45 -4.79
C GLN A 109 23.82 11.57 -5.38
N GLN A 110 24.79 12.23 -6.03
CA GLN A 110 25.99 11.61 -6.57
C GLN A 110 27.07 11.51 -5.49
N GLY A 111 27.07 10.41 -4.72
CA GLY A 111 28.16 10.03 -3.81
C GLY A 111 27.68 9.65 -2.41
N GLY A 112 28.03 8.44 -1.96
CA GLY A 112 27.62 7.86 -0.67
C GLY A 112 26.27 7.11 -0.73
N GLY A 113 26.15 5.99 -0.02
CA GLY A 113 24.86 5.30 0.17
C GLY A 113 23.94 6.14 1.08
N SER A 114 22.62 6.04 0.89
CA SER A 114 21.66 6.77 1.73
C SER A 114 21.44 6.03 3.07
N SER A 115 21.27 6.76 4.16
CA SER A 115 20.84 6.17 5.44
C SER A 115 19.41 5.62 5.33
N ALA A 116 19.04 4.68 6.20
CA ALA A 116 17.67 4.16 6.27
C ALA A 116 16.63 5.28 6.45
N GLU A 117 16.97 6.31 7.24
CA GLU A 117 16.16 7.51 7.39
C GLU A 117 16.01 8.30 6.08
N ALA A 118 17.10 8.51 5.34
CA ALA A 118 17.04 9.21 4.05
C ALA A 118 16.21 8.44 3.01
N LEU A 119 16.30 7.10 2.99
CA LEU A 119 15.47 6.25 2.15
C LEU A 119 13.99 6.35 2.52
N LEU A 120 13.67 6.35 3.81
CA LEU A 120 12.31 6.54 4.31
C LEU A 120 11.74 7.89 3.88
N LEU A 121 12.49 8.97 4.08
CA LEU A 121 12.06 10.32 3.67
C LEU A 121 11.89 10.41 2.15
N GLY A 122 12.79 9.81 1.37
CA GLY A 122 12.65 9.71 -0.07
C GLY A 122 11.38 8.96 -0.48
N LEU A 123 11.09 7.84 0.19
CA LEU A 123 9.88 7.06 -0.06
C LEU A 123 8.63 7.87 0.29
N VAL A 124 8.63 8.61 1.41
CA VAL A 124 7.53 9.51 1.79
C VAL A 124 7.28 10.56 0.71
N CYS A 125 8.33 11.18 0.17
CA CYS A 125 8.20 12.16 -0.91
C CYS A 125 7.57 11.54 -2.17
N VAL A 126 8.05 10.36 -2.60
CA VAL A 126 7.48 9.62 -3.73
C VAL A 126 6.03 9.24 -3.46
N TRP A 127 5.73 8.78 -2.25
CA TRP A 127 4.40 8.35 -1.84
C TRP A 127 3.41 9.49 -1.89
N CYS A 128 3.73 10.62 -1.25
CA CYS A 128 2.86 11.79 -1.25
C CYS A 128 2.70 12.39 -2.65
N GLY A 129 3.77 12.41 -3.46
CA GLY A 129 3.72 12.93 -4.83
C GLY A 129 2.89 12.07 -5.81
N ALA A 130 2.81 10.76 -5.57
CA ALA A 130 2.02 9.84 -6.39
C ALA A 130 0.64 9.51 -5.80
N PHE A 131 0.27 10.12 -4.68
CA PHE A 131 -0.94 9.75 -3.93
C PHE A 131 -2.22 9.87 -4.76
N ASP A 132 -2.36 10.96 -5.52
CA ASP A 132 -3.52 11.21 -6.38
C ASP A 132 -3.62 10.27 -7.58
N SER A 133 -2.54 9.57 -7.92
CA SER A 133 -2.54 8.56 -8.98
C SER A 133 -3.08 7.20 -8.53
N ILE A 134 -3.35 7.01 -7.23
CA ILE A 134 -3.96 5.80 -6.70
C ILE A 134 -5.47 5.85 -6.95
N ALA A 135 -5.94 5.12 -7.95
CA ALA A 135 -7.34 5.16 -8.38
C ALA A 135 -8.28 4.27 -7.54
N GLN A 136 -7.76 3.16 -7.00
CA GLN A 136 -8.59 2.17 -6.31
C GLN A 136 -8.86 2.57 -4.85
N PRO A 137 -10.13 2.63 -4.39
CA PRO A 137 -10.48 3.08 -3.05
C PRO A 137 -9.79 2.29 -1.93
N LEU A 138 -9.72 0.95 -2.05
CA LEU A 138 -9.08 0.12 -1.03
C LEU A 138 -7.55 0.30 -1.00
N ALA A 139 -6.93 0.52 -2.17
CA ALA A 139 -5.51 0.87 -2.26
C ALA A 139 -5.23 2.26 -1.69
N ARG A 140 -6.12 3.25 -1.92
CA ARG A 140 -6.05 4.57 -1.28
C ARG A 140 -6.19 4.47 0.24
N LYS A 141 -7.14 3.66 0.73
CA LYS A 141 -7.31 3.38 2.16
C LYS A 141 -6.05 2.79 2.76
N LEU A 142 -5.50 1.74 2.15
CA LEU A 142 -4.25 1.11 2.57
C LEU A 142 -3.10 2.12 2.59
N ALA A 143 -2.97 2.90 1.51
CA ALA A 143 -1.95 3.93 1.41
C ALA A 143 -2.09 4.99 2.51
N GLY A 144 -3.30 5.50 2.76
CA GLY A 144 -3.59 6.44 3.84
C GLY A 144 -3.29 5.87 5.23
N CYS A 145 -3.68 4.61 5.49
CA CYS A 145 -3.32 3.90 6.71
C CYS A 145 -1.79 3.75 6.86
N GLY A 146 -1.09 3.47 5.76
CA GLY A 146 0.37 3.42 5.73
C GLY A 146 1.00 4.76 6.09
N LEU A 147 0.52 5.87 5.51
CA LEU A 147 0.97 7.22 5.86
C LEU A 147 0.72 7.55 7.33
N ALA A 148 -0.43 7.15 7.89
CA ALA A 148 -0.70 7.31 9.32
C ALA A 148 0.27 6.48 10.16
N ALA A 149 0.60 5.25 9.74
CA ALA A 149 1.54 4.39 10.46
C ALA A 149 2.96 4.98 10.52
N LEU A 150 3.38 5.73 9.50
CA LEU A 150 4.68 6.43 9.48
C LEU A 150 4.83 7.42 10.64
N LEU A 151 3.74 8.07 11.07
CA LEU A 151 3.77 9.01 12.20
C LEU A 151 4.22 8.35 13.51
N GLY A 152 3.98 7.04 13.65
CA GLY A 152 4.40 6.25 14.81
C GLY A 152 5.86 5.79 14.78
N LEU A 153 6.65 6.20 13.79
CA LEU A 153 8.07 5.85 13.72
C LEU A 153 8.93 6.84 14.52
N PRO A 154 10.06 6.38 15.11
CA PRO A 154 10.98 7.22 15.88
C PRO A 154 11.90 8.06 14.96
N VAL A 155 11.34 8.70 13.93
CA VAL A 155 12.07 9.48 12.92
C VAL A 155 11.62 10.93 12.98
N LYS A 156 12.36 11.78 13.69
CA LYS A 156 12.02 13.20 13.91
C LYS A 156 11.89 13.98 12.59
N ALA A 157 12.67 13.63 11.57
CA ALA A 157 12.60 14.30 10.26
C ALA A 157 11.23 14.15 9.56
N LEU A 158 10.42 13.14 9.92
CA LEU A 158 9.05 13.00 9.40
C LEU A 158 8.15 14.16 9.81
N LEU A 159 8.44 14.85 10.92
CA LEU A 159 7.68 16.02 11.35
C LEU A 159 7.72 17.17 10.33
N GLN A 160 8.78 17.24 9.52
CA GLN A 160 8.89 18.22 8.43
C GLN A 160 7.93 17.89 7.27
N GLN A 161 7.53 16.63 7.13
CA GLN A 161 6.59 16.14 6.12
C GLN A 161 5.14 16.09 6.64
N LEU A 162 4.92 16.49 7.90
CA LEU A 162 3.62 16.41 8.56
C LEU A 162 2.47 17.08 7.77
N PRO A 163 2.64 18.26 7.14
CA PRO A 163 1.58 18.85 6.32
C PRO A 163 1.14 17.94 5.16
N LEU A 164 2.10 17.35 4.45
CA LEU A 164 1.82 16.47 3.30
C LEU A 164 1.17 15.15 3.74
N LEU A 165 1.69 14.56 4.82
CA LEU A 165 1.14 13.33 5.39
C LEU A 165 -0.32 13.54 5.82
N LEU A 166 -0.58 14.56 6.63
CA LEU A 166 -1.91 14.82 7.18
C LEU A 166 -2.92 15.24 6.11
N SER A 167 -2.51 16.01 5.11
CA SER A 167 -3.36 16.38 3.96
C SER A 167 -3.84 15.14 3.21
N ASN A 168 -2.92 14.23 2.86
CA ASN A 168 -3.28 13.00 2.16
C ASN A 168 -4.15 12.08 3.01
N ILE A 169 -3.84 11.92 4.29
CA ILE A 169 -4.65 11.10 5.22
C ILE A 169 -6.06 11.67 5.36
N ALA A 170 -6.19 12.99 5.54
CA ALA A 170 -7.49 13.64 5.67
C ALA A 170 -8.31 13.57 4.39
N SER A 171 -7.67 13.67 3.22
CA SER A 171 -8.31 13.48 1.92
C SER A 171 -8.93 12.08 1.78
N VAL A 172 -8.17 11.03 2.13
CA VAL A 172 -8.70 9.65 2.13
C VAL A 172 -9.86 9.49 3.10
N TRP A 173 -9.75 10.07 4.29
CA TRP A 173 -10.82 10.00 5.28
C TRP A 173 -12.10 10.68 4.77
N LEU A 174 -11.97 11.84 4.13
CA LEU A 174 -13.09 12.57 3.55
C LEU A 174 -13.79 11.74 2.46
N GLU A 175 -13.01 11.09 1.60
CA GLU A 175 -13.52 10.24 0.52
C GLU A 175 -14.23 8.98 1.04
N LEU A 176 -13.69 8.33 2.07
CA LEU A 176 -14.07 6.96 2.46
C LEU A 176 -14.91 6.84 3.73
N GLU A 177 -14.76 7.76 4.68
CA GLU A 177 -15.40 7.66 6.01
C GLU A 177 -16.36 8.83 6.27
N ALA A 178 -16.03 10.06 5.86
CA ALA A 178 -16.83 11.24 6.17
C ALA A 178 -18.19 11.26 5.48
N SER A 179 -18.33 10.56 4.35
CA SER A 179 -19.59 10.47 3.59
C SER A 179 -20.67 9.61 4.29
N GLY A 180 -20.35 8.96 5.42
CA GLY A 180 -21.29 8.10 6.13
C GLY A 180 -21.61 6.79 5.40
N ALA A 181 -20.94 6.53 4.27
CA ALA A 181 -20.92 5.22 3.65
C ALA A 181 -20.07 4.30 4.53
N ASP A 182 -20.71 3.69 5.53
CA ASP A 182 -20.13 2.55 6.22
C ASP A 182 -19.71 1.53 5.15
N ASP A 183 -18.40 1.44 4.95
CA ASP A 183 -17.76 0.57 3.98
C ASP A 183 -18.03 0.82 2.48
N ALA A 184 -17.72 2.02 1.98
CA ALA A 184 -17.46 2.19 0.54
C ALA A 184 -16.37 1.24 -0.01
N ALA A 185 -15.51 0.71 0.88
CA ALA A 185 -14.54 -0.34 0.59
C ALA A 185 -15.14 -1.77 0.56
N ALA A 186 -16.24 -2.04 1.27
CA ALA A 186 -16.95 -3.31 1.20
C ALA A 186 -17.97 -3.36 0.05
N GLU A 187 -18.65 -2.25 -0.27
CA GLU A 187 -19.69 -2.23 -1.31
C GLU A 187 -19.14 -2.32 -2.74
N ARG A 188 -17.91 -1.86 -3.02
CA ARG A 188 -17.37 -1.87 -4.39
C ARG A 188 -16.71 -3.17 -4.83
N GLY A 189 -16.73 -4.25 -4.05
CA GLY A 189 -16.25 -5.57 -4.50
C GLY A 189 -14.80 -5.63 -5.03
N GLN A 190 -13.99 -4.59 -4.81
CA GLN A 190 -12.70 -4.42 -5.45
C GLN A 190 -11.57 -5.05 -4.62
N VAL A 191 -10.76 -5.86 -5.29
CA VAL A 191 -9.48 -6.36 -4.76
C VAL A 191 -8.45 -5.24 -4.93
N LEU A 192 -7.55 -5.06 -3.95
CA LEU A 192 -6.39 -4.14 -4.02
C LEU A 192 -5.53 -4.32 -5.26
N TYR A 193 -5.54 -5.54 -5.80
CA TYR A 193 -4.91 -5.85 -7.07
C TYR A 193 -5.77 -6.84 -7.84
N GLY A 194 -5.95 -6.59 -9.14
CA GLY A 194 -6.44 -7.62 -10.06
C GLY A 194 -7.95 -7.74 -10.26
N GLY A 195 -8.76 -6.84 -9.68
CA GLY A 195 -10.21 -6.80 -9.96
C GLY A 195 -10.55 -6.74 -11.45
N GLY A 196 -9.72 -6.07 -12.26
CA GLY A 196 -9.88 -5.99 -13.73
C GLY A 196 -8.85 -6.74 -14.57
N LEU A 197 -7.76 -7.27 -13.99
CA LEU A 197 -6.70 -7.97 -14.73
C LEU A 197 -6.93 -9.49 -14.79
N TRP A 198 -7.65 -10.06 -13.80
CA TRP A 198 -7.86 -11.51 -13.64
C TRP A 198 -9.35 -11.89 -13.51
N SER A 199 -10.23 -10.90 -13.38
CA SER A 199 -11.65 -11.12 -13.63
C SER A 199 -11.85 -11.01 -15.14
N GLY A 200 -12.50 -12.01 -15.76
CA GLY A 200 -12.97 -11.92 -17.16
C GLY A 200 -13.91 -10.73 -17.40
N SER A 201 -14.26 -9.97 -16.36
CA SER A 201 -14.80 -8.62 -16.45
C SER A 201 -13.67 -7.60 -16.64
N SER A 202 -13.07 -7.58 -17.83
CA SER A 202 -12.53 -6.32 -18.33
C SER A 202 -13.73 -5.38 -18.48
N SER A 203 -13.93 -4.44 -17.55
CA SER A 203 -14.62 -3.21 -17.92
C SER A 203 -13.66 -2.48 -18.87
N SER A 204 -13.78 -2.80 -20.15
CA SER A 204 -13.26 -2.03 -21.26
C SER A 204 -13.68 -0.57 -21.09
N SER A 205 -12.80 0.25 -20.52
CA SER A 205 -12.92 1.71 -20.56
C SER A 205 -11.77 2.30 -21.38
N TRP A 206 -11.41 1.62 -22.48
CA TRP A 206 -10.57 2.16 -23.54
C TRP A 206 -10.99 1.47 -24.85
N GLY A 207 -11.81 2.15 -25.67
CA GLY A 207 -12.23 1.65 -26.98
C GLY A 207 -13.64 2.11 -27.35
N GLU A 208 -13.72 3.29 -27.96
CA GLU A 208 -14.87 3.69 -28.78
C GLU A 208 -15.01 2.71 -29.96
N GLY A 209 -16.20 2.13 -30.14
CA GLY A 209 -16.61 1.49 -31.39
C GLY A 209 -16.55 -0.04 -31.41
N GLY A 210 -17.71 -0.65 -31.68
CA GLY A 210 -17.80 -2.02 -32.17
C GLY A 210 -18.65 -2.94 -31.29
N ALA A 211 -19.86 -3.23 -31.77
CA ALA A 211 -20.73 -4.23 -31.22
C ALA A 211 -20.10 -5.63 -31.21
N ASP A 212 -20.57 -6.45 -30.25
CA ASP A 212 -20.60 -7.91 -30.32
C ASP A 212 -19.30 -8.67 -30.03
N ASP A 213 -19.01 -8.92 -28.74
CA ASP A 213 -18.44 -10.21 -28.31
C ASP A 213 -18.73 -10.46 -26.82
N GLY A 214 -19.95 -10.91 -26.53
CA GLY A 214 -20.38 -11.37 -25.21
C GLY A 214 -19.96 -12.82 -24.88
N SER A 215 -19.06 -13.44 -25.65
CA SER A 215 -18.86 -14.90 -25.59
C SER A 215 -17.59 -15.35 -24.84
N LEU A 216 -16.56 -14.51 -24.74
CA LEU A 216 -15.28 -14.93 -24.14
C LEU A 216 -15.23 -14.87 -22.60
N GLY A 217 -16.12 -14.11 -21.96
CA GLY A 217 -16.14 -13.94 -20.49
C GLY A 217 -16.92 -15.00 -19.71
N GLN A 218 -17.84 -15.74 -20.36
CA GLN A 218 -18.68 -16.74 -19.70
C GLN A 218 -18.12 -18.18 -19.80
N SER A 219 -17.19 -18.43 -20.73
CA SER A 219 -16.70 -19.79 -21.01
C SER A 219 -15.72 -20.35 -19.95
N LEU A 220 -15.05 -19.50 -19.16
CA LEU A 220 -14.16 -19.93 -18.08
C LEU A 220 -14.86 -20.09 -16.71
N ALA A 221 -16.14 -19.74 -16.61
CA ALA A 221 -16.86 -19.63 -15.34
C ALA A 221 -17.51 -20.95 -14.85
N ALA A 222 -17.41 -22.05 -15.61
CA ALA A 222 -18.14 -23.30 -15.35
C ALA A 222 -17.24 -24.50 -15.00
N SER A 223 -16.07 -24.27 -14.40
CA SER A 223 -15.23 -25.34 -13.83
C SER A 223 -15.30 -25.32 -12.30
N GLU A 224 -15.30 -26.48 -11.65
CA GLU A 224 -15.16 -26.59 -10.18
C GLU A 224 -13.87 -25.92 -9.67
N GLU A 225 -12.83 -25.86 -10.50
CA GLU A 225 -11.59 -25.14 -10.20
C GLU A 225 -11.80 -23.62 -10.20
N ALA A 226 -12.71 -23.12 -11.04
CA ALA A 226 -13.06 -21.69 -11.13
C ALA A 226 -13.95 -21.26 -9.95
N SER A 227 -14.89 -22.09 -9.49
CA SER A 227 -15.67 -21.82 -8.28
C SER A 227 -14.79 -21.87 -7.03
N GLY A 228 -13.92 -22.88 -6.90
CA GLY A 228 -12.99 -22.98 -5.77
C GLY A 228 -12.00 -21.81 -5.67
N GLU A 229 -11.55 -21.27 -6.79
CA GLU A 229 -10.72 -20.05 -6.80
C GLU A 229 -11.52 -18.79 -6.45
N ALA A 230 -12.75 -18.67 -6.95
CA ALA A 230 -13.65 -17.56 -6.60
C ALA A 230 -13.94 -17.54 -5.09
N ASP A 231 -14.20 -18.71 -4.49
CA ASP A 231 -14.44 -18.87 -3.06
C ASP A 231 -13.18 -18.52 -2.24
N ARG A 232 -12.00 -18.98 -2.65
CA ARG A 232 -10.73 -18.59 -2.00
C ARG A 232 -10.51 -17.07 -2.06
N ARG A 233 -10.79 -16.44 -3.20
CA ARG A 233 -10.70 -14.97 -3.34
C ARG A 233 -11.74 -14.24 -2.50
N GLN A 234 -12.95 -14.78 -2.36
CA GLN A 234 -13.96 -14.22 -1.47
C GLN A 234 -13.51 -14.33 -0.01
N ALA A 235 -13.04 -15.50 0.42
CA ALA A 235 -12.55 -15.71 1.78
C ALA A 235 -11.36 -14.78 2.11
N LEU A 236 -10.41 -14.61 1.19
CA LEU A 236 -9.31 -13.66 1.36
C LEU A 236 -9.79 -12.21 1.42
N ARG A 237 -10.80 -11.85 0.62
CA ARG A 237 -11.41 -10.52 0.68
C ARG A 237 -12.07 -10.27 2.03
N GLU A 238 -12.80 -11.23 2.56
CA GLU A 238 -13.45 -11.13 3.87
C GLU A 238 -12.44 -11.09 5.02
N ALA A 239 -11.32 -11.81 4.87
CA ALA A 239 -10.25 -11.84 5.85
C ALA A 239 -9.33 -10.60 5.81
N GLU A 240 -9.48 -9.69 4.83
CA GLU A 240 -8.62 -8.51 4.67
C GLU A 240 -8.69 -7.60 5.91
N PRO A 241 -7.61 -7.49 6.71
CA PRO A 241 -7.64 -6.75 7.97
C PRO A 241 -8.02 -5.27 7.81
N LEU A 242 -7.67 -4.66 6.67
CA LEU A 242 -7.93 -3.25 6.39
C LEU A 242 -9.42 -2.90 6.27
N ARG A 243 -10.30 -3.90 6.05
CA ARG A 243 -11.74 -3.66 6.05
C ARG A 243 -12.21 -3.12 7.39
N ASN A 244 -11.73 -3.72 8.47
CA ASN A 244 -12.15 -3.39 9.83
C ASN A 244 -11.38 -2.22 10.45
N VAL A 245 -10.34 -1.71 9.78
CA VAL A 245 -9.57 -0.56 10.26
C VAL A 245 -10.27 0.74 9.86
N ARG A 246 -10.61 1.56 10.85
CA ARG A 246 -11.02 2.96 10.63
C ARG A 246 -9.78 3.84 10.61
N LEU A 247 -9.60 4.61 9.53
CA LEU A 247 -8.49 5.52 9.33
C LEU A 247 -8.50 6.64 10.38
N SER A 248 -9.67 7.15 10.74
CA SER A 248 -9.84 8.13 11.83
C SER A 248 -9.26 7.63 13.15
N ARG A 249 -9.62 6.40 13.54
CA ARG A 249 -9.09 5.77 14.76
C ARG A 249 -7.59 5.51 14.68
N LEU A 250 -7.13 4.95 13.57
CA LEU A 250 -5.71 4.68 13.35
C LEU A 250 -4.88 5.97 13.42
N LEU A 251 -5.33 7.06 12.81
CA LEU A 251 -4.65 8.35 12.86
C LEU A 251 -4.57 8.88 14.30
N ALA A 252 -5.66 8.81 15.06
CA ALA A 252 -5.67 9.23 16.46
C ALA A 252 -4.64 8.44 17.30
N ASP A 253 -4.61 7.12 17.15
CA ASP A 253 -3.67 6.25 17.86
C ASP A 253 -2.21 6.55 17.45
N LYS A 254 -1.97 6.80 16.15
CA LYS A 254 -0.62 7.11 15.65
C LYS A 254 -0.14 8.51 16.01
N LEU A 255 -1.02 9.51 16.10
CA LEU A 255 -0.67 10.82 16.64
C LEU A 255 -0.36 10.76 18.14
N ALA A 256 -1.10 9.95 18.90
CA ALA A 256 -0.78 9.71 20.31
C ALA A 256 0.59 9.03 20.48
N ALA A 257 0.91 8.06 19.64
CA ALA A 257 2.25 7.46 19.60
C ALA A 257 3.34 8.46 19.16
N ALA A 258 3.06 9.31 18.17
CA ALA A 258 3.99 10.36 17.77
C ALA A 258 4.24 11.36 18.91
N ALA A 259 3.21 11.66 19.71
CA ALA A 259 3.33 12.54 20.87
C ALA A 259 4.22 11.94 21.96
N SER A 260 4.18 10.62 22.18
CA SER A 260 5.08 9.96 23.14
C SER A 260 6.53 9.89 22.66
N LEU A 261 6.76 9.85 21.34
CA LEU A 261 8.10 9.82 20.74
C LEU A 261 8.75 11.20 20.63
N HIS A 262 7.99 12.20 20.20
CA HIS A 262 8.53 13.51 19.78
C HIS A 262 8.10 14.68 20.68
N GLY A 263 7.09 14.48 21.54
CA GLY A 263 6.64 15.44 22.56
C GLY A 263 6.47 16.88 22.04
N PRO A 264 7.28 17.84 22.53
CA PRO A 264 7.15 19.25 22.16
C PRO A 264 7.42 19.51 20.67
N ASP A 265 8.27 18.71 20.01
CA ASP A 265 8.57 18.90 18.59
C ASP A 265 7.33 18.63 17.72
N LEU A 266 6.53 17.60 18.07
CA LEU A 266 5.26 17.36 17.41
C LEU A 266 4.28 18.51 17.65
N SER A 267 4.19 19.01 18.88
CA SER A 267 3.29 20.12 19.21
C SER A 267 3.62 21.39 18.41
N ALA A 268 4.91 21.68 18.23
CA ALA A 268 5.38 22.79 17.42
C ALA A 268 5.07 22.58 15.94
N ALA A 269 5.29 21.37 15.42
CA ALA A 269 4.95 21.02 14.04
C ALA A 269 3.45 21.12 13.77
N MET A 270 2.61 20.66 14.70
CA MET A 270 1.14 20.79 14.60
C MET A 270 0.68 22.24 14.66
N ALA A 271 1.29 23.08 15.51
CA ALA A 271 0.96 24.50 15.61
C ALA A 271 1.37 25.30 14.35
N ALA A 272 2.35 24.80 13.59
CA ALA A 272 2.81 25.41 12.35
C ALA A 272 2.02 24.96 11.11
N LEU A 273 1.04 24.06 11.26
CA LEU A 273 0.20 23.60 10.14
C LEU A 273 -0.65 24.74 9.59
N ASP A 274 -0.93 24.67 8.29
CA ASP A 274 -1.93 25.53 7.66
C ASP A 274 -3.31 25.36 8.35
N PRO A 275 -4.08 26.44 8.55
CA PRO A 275 -5.39 26.36 9.20
C PRO A 275 -6.37 25.39 8.53
N ALA A 276 -6.33 25.23 7.21
CA ALA A 276 -7.21 24.30 6.49
C ALA A 276 -6.86 22.84 6.82
N ILE A 277 -5.57 22.50 6.83
CA ILE A 277 -5.10 21.16 7.22
C ILE A 277 -5.48 20.89 8.68
N THR A 278 -5.30 21.88 9.55
CA THR A 278 -5.66 21.78 10.98
C THR A 278 -7.14 21.47 11.15
N GLN A 279 -8.02 22.17 10.45
CA GLN A 279 -9.47 21.93 10.49
C GLN A 279 -9.84 20.54 9.98
N GLN A 280 -9.24 20.11 8.87
CA GLN A 280 -9.45 18.78 8.32
C GLN A 280 -9.05 17.68 9.31
N VAL A 281 -7.87 17.80 9.92
CA VAL A 281 -7.37 16.84 10.91
C VAL A 281 -8.26 16.82 12.16
N GLN A 282 -8.73 17.98 12.63
CA GLN A 282 -9.68 18.06 13.74
C GLN A 282 -11.00 17.34 13.42
N ALA A 283 -11.51 17.44 12.20
CA ALA A 283 -12.70 16.70 11.78
C ALA A 283 -12.48 15.17 11.81
N VAL A 284 -11.33 14.72 11.30
CA VAL A 284 -10.95 13.29 11.35
C VAL A 284 -10.88 12.79 12.80
N LEU A 285 -10.26 13.56 13.70
CA LEU A 285 -10.10 13.19 15.11
C LEU A 285 -11.42 13.25 15.88
N ALA A 286 -12.31 14.18 15.55
CA ALA A 286 -13.66 14.23 16.14
C ALA A 286 -14.46 12.97 15.82
N ALA A 287 -14.36 12.46 14.58
CA ALA A 287 -15.01 11.21 14.19
C ALA A 287 -14.45 10.00 14.95
N ALA A 288 -13.15 9.97 15.24
CA ALA A 288 -12.53 8.92 16.06
C ALA A 288 -13.07 8.88 17.50
N GLY A 289 -13.45 10.04 18.06
CA GLY A 289 -13.99 10.17 19.42
C GLY A 289 -15.47 9.79 19.54
N GLN A 290 -16.26 9.94 18.47
CA GLN A 290 -17.68 9.55 18.45
C GLN A 290 -17.89 8.03 18.51
N GLN A 291 -16.90 7.26 18.08
CA GLN A 291 -16.95 5.78 18.04
C GLN A 291 -16.63 5.11 19.39
N GLN A 292 -16.32 5.89 20.43
CA GLN A 292 -16.07 5.38 21.79
C GLN A 292 -17.32 5.43 22.71
N ARG A 293 -18.44 5.97 22.23
CA ARG A 293 -19.72 6.04 22.94
C ARG A 293 -20.70 5.02 22.39
#